data_AF-G3V472-F1
#
_entry.id   AF-G3V472-F1
#
_cell.length_a   1.000
_cell.length_b   1.000
_cell.length_c   1.000
_cell.angle_alpha   90.00
_cell.angle_beta   90.00
_cell.angle_gamma   90.00
#
_symmetry.space_group_name_H-M   'P 1'
#
loop_
_entity.id
_entity.type
_entity.pdbx_description
1 polymer ?
#
loop_
_entity_poly.entity_id
_entity_poly.type
_entity_poly.pdbx_seq_one_letter_code
_entity_poly.pdbx_strand_id
1 'polypeptide(L)' 'MVTEKAAYIGTSNWSEDYFSSTAGVGLVVTQSPGAQPAGATVQEQLRQLFERDWSSRYAVGLDGQAPGQDCVWQG' A
#
# COMPACT_ATOMS: atom_id res chain seq x y z
N MET A 1 -2.29 -2.56 -0.92
CA MET A 1 -1.18 -3.51 -1.14
C MET A 1 -0.94 -3.64 -2.62
N VAL A 2 0.31 -3.78 -3.06
CA VAL A 2 0.66 -3.97 -4.46
C VAL A 2 1.62 -5.15 -4.58
N THR A 3 1.45 -5.97 -5.61
CA THR A 3 2.37 -7.04 -6.01
C THR A 3 2.85 -6.76 -7.43
N GLU A 4 3.68 -7.64 -8.01
CA GLU A 4 4.13 -7.50 -9.39
C GLU A 4 3.00 -7.60 -10.42
N LYS A 5 1.90 -8.29 -10.07
CA LYS A 5 0.82 -8.66 -11.02
C LYS A 5 -0.54 -8.09 -10.67
N ALA A 6 -0.73 -7.67 -9.41
CA ALA A 6 -2.03 -7.23 -8.91
C ALA A 6 -1.88 -6.04 -7.96
N ALA A 7 -2.94 -5.26 -7.85
CA ALA A 7 -3.10 -4.28 -6.79
C ALA A 7 -4.37 -4.57 -6.00
N TYR A 8 -4.26 -4.49 -4.68
CA TYR A 8 -5.38 -4.60 -3.75
C TYR A 8 -5.62 -3.26 -3.07
N ILE A 9 -6.86 -2.77 -3.20
CA ILE A 9 -7.36 -1.59 -2.52
C ILE A 9 -8.46 -2.08 -1.59
N GLY A 10 -8.37 -1.79 -0.30
CA GLY A 10 -9.39 -2.20 0.66
C GLY A 10 -9.45 -1.27 1.84
N THR A 11 -10.50 -1.43 2.63
CA THR A 11 -10.73 -0.63 3.84
C THR A 11 -10.10 -1.23 5.10
N SER A 12 -9.58 -2.46 5.00
CA SER A 12 -8.98 -3.17 6.13
C SER A 12 -7.62 -2.61 6.53
N ASN A 13 -7.43 -2.43 7.84
CA ASN A 13 -6.16 -2.08 8.47
C ASN A 13 -5.30 -3.31 8.84
N TRP A 14 -5.75 -4.52 8.49
CA TRP A 14 -5.09 -5.82 8.72
C TRP A 14 -4.90 -6.17 10.20
N SER A 15 -5.79 -5.68 11.05
CA SER A 15 -5.92 -6.15 12.42
C SER A 15 -6.95 -7.28 12.51
N GLU A 16 -6.75 -8.22 13.44
CA GLU A 16 -7.60 -9.40 13.65
C GLU A 16 -9.07 -9.03 13.87
N ASP A 17 -9.32 -8.00 14.68
CA ASP A 17 -10.64 -7.50 15.02
C ASP A 17 -11.38 -6.92 13.80
N TYR A 18 -10.66 -6.38 12.81
CA TYR A 18 -11.25 -5.91 11.56
C TYR A 18 -11.84 -7.07 10.76
N PHE A 19 -11.20 -8.23 10.73
CA PHE A 19 -11.68 -9.39 9.97
C PHE A 19 -12.88 -10.09 10.62
N SER A 20 -13.01 -9.99 11.94
CA SER A 20 -14.03 -10.72 12.70
C SER A 20 -15.28 -9.90 12.98
N SER A 21 -15.13 -8.58 13.15
CA SER A 21 -16.19 -7.73 13.72
C SER A 21 -16.59 -6.56 12.83
N THR A 22 -15.86 -6.29 11.74
CA THR A 22 -16.11 -5.15 10.85
C THR A 22 -16.39 -5.59 9.42
N ALA A 23 -17.47 -5.09 8.83
CA ALA A 23 -17.71 -5.25 7.41
C ALA A 23 -16.77 -4.31 6.61
N GLY A 24 -16.01 -4.89 5.69
CA GLY A 24 -15.10 -4.15 4.81
C GLY A 24 -15.37 -4.45 3.33
N VAL A 25 -14.83 -3.59 2.46
CA VAL A 25 -14.84 -3.80 1.01
C VAL A 25 -13.40 -3.82 0.50
N GLY A 26 -13.14 -4.68 -0.48
CA GLY A 26 -11.87 -4.77 -1.18
C GLY A 26 -12.06 -4.92 -2.69
N LEU A 27 -11.17 -4.30 -3.46
CA LEU A 27 -11.06 -4.40 -4.90
C LEU A 27 -9.68 -4.96 -5.26
N VAL A 28 -9.68 -6.01 -6.06
CA VAL A 28 -8.46 -6.56 -6.67
C VAL A 28 -8.43 -6.15 -8.14
N VAL A 29 -7.34 -5.51 -8.55
CA VAL A 29 -7.10 -5.11 -9.93
C VAL A 29 -5.98 -5.97 -10.50
N THR A 30 -6.27 -6.63 -11.62
CA THR A 30 -5.31 -7.45 -12.39
C THR A 30 -5.39 -7.10 -13.87
N GLN A 31 -4.26 -7.09 -14.54
CA GLN A 31 -4.22 -6.83 -15.98
C GLN A 31 -4.49 -8.11 -16.75
N SER A 32 -5.40 -8.02 -17.72
CA SER A 32 -5.71 -9.15 -18.60
C SER A 32 -4.49 -9.51 -19.46
N PRO A 33 -4.17 -10.81 -19.62
CA PRO A 33 -3.11 -11.24 -20.51
C PRO A 33 -3.31 -10.71 -21.93
N GLY A 34 -2.29 -10.09 -22.51
CA GLY A 34 -2.32 -9.56 -23.87
C GLY A 34 -3.04 -8.21 -24.03
N ALA A 35 -3.58 -7.61 -22.95
CA ALA A 35 -4.04 -6.24 -23.00
C ALA A 35 -2.85 -5.30 -23.21
N GLN A 36 -2.93 -4.42 -24.22
CA GLN A 36 -1.98 -3.34 -24.42
C GLN A 36 -2.50 -2.10 -23.70
N PRO A 37 -1.86 -1.68 -22.59
CA PRO A 37 -2.28 -0.47 -21.90
C PRO A 37 -1.99 0.75 -22.78
N ALA A 38 -2.92 1.69 -22.85
CA ALA A 38 -2.69 2.98 -23.49
C ALA A 38 -1.77 3.91 -22.64
N GLY A 39 -1.34 3.45 -21.46
CA GLY A 39 -0.51 4.18 -20.51
C GLY A 39 -0.24 3.33 -19.26
N ALA A 40 0.29 3.93 -18.20
CA ALA A 40 0.57 3.20 -16.96
C ALA A 40 -0.72 2.61 -16.36
N THR A 41 -0.70 1.30 -16.12
CA THR A 41 -1.77 0.55 -15.48
C THR A 41 -1.97 1.01 -14.03
N VAL A 42 -3.16 0.78 -13.48
CA VAL A 42 -3.46 1.12 -12.07
C VAL A 42 -2.47 0.44 -11.13
N GLN A 43 -2.09 -0.81 -11.41
CA GLN A 43 -1.09 -1.52 -10.61
C GLN A 43 0.30 -0.86 -10.71
N GLU A 44 0.72 -0.40 -11.89
CA GLU A 44 2.00 0.31 -12.04
C GLU A 44 2.00 1.64 -11.29
N GLN A 45 0.90 2.39 -11.34
CA GLN A 45 0.76 3.65 -10.61
C GLN A 45 0.81 3.42 -9.09
N LEU A 46 0.11 2.40 -8.59
CA LEU A 46 0.14 2.04 -7.17
C LEU A 46 1.50 1.52 -6.73
N ARG A 47 2.23 0.82 -7.61
CA ARG A 47 3.62 0.43 -7.37
C ARG A 47 4.52 1.65 -7.23
N GLN A 48 4.40 2.64 -8.11
CA GLN A 48 5.17 3.88 -8.01
C GLN A 48 4.91 4.64 -6.71
N LEU A 49 3.65 4.69 -6.25
CA LEU A 49 3.30 5.29 -4.96
C LEU A 49 3.93 4.52 -3.79
N PHE A 50 3.86 3.18 -3.82
CA PHE A 50 4.52 2.34 -2.83
C PHE A 50 6.02 2.61 -2.77
N GLU A 51 6.73 2.60 -3.90
CA GLU A 51 8.18 2.85 -3.96
C GLU A 51 8.56 4.25 -3.46
N ARG A 52 7.76 5.27 -3.81
CA ARG A 52 7.94 6.64 -3.31
C ARG A 52 7.89 6.68 -1.78
N ASP A 53 6.90 6.01 -1.20
CA ASP A 53 6.68 6.04 0.25
C ASP A 53 7.69 5.15 0.98
N TRP A 54 8.04 4.00 0.40
CA TRP A 54 8.99 3.04 0.95
C TRP A 54 10.43 3.59 0.97
N SER A 55 10.85 4.28 -0.09
CA SER A 55 12.17 4.91 -0.19
C SER A 55 12.24 6.31 0.43
N SER A 56 11.15 6.77 1.04
CA SER A 56 11.06 8.10 1.63
C SER A 56 11.99 8.25 2.83
N ARG A 57 12.51 9.46 3.04
CA ARG A 57 13.26 9.83 4.26
C ARG A 57 12.47 9.67 5.57
N TYR A 58 11.15 9.53 5.47
CA TYR A 58 10.25 9.32 6.62
C TYR A 58 10.01 7.84 6.90
N ALA A 59 10.41 6.92 6.01
CA ALA A 59 10.29 5.49 6.25
C ALA A 59 11.33 5.05 7.29
N VAL A 60 10.88 4.31 8.31
CA VAL A 60 11.73 3.77 9.38
C VAL A 60 11.61 2.25 9.41
N GLY A 61 12.75 1.57 9.54
CA GLY A 61 12.77 0.12 9.71
C GLY A 61 12.20 -0.27 11.07
N LEU A 62 11.38 -1.32 11.12
CA LEU A 62 10.75 -1.80 12.35
C LEU A 62 11.75 -2.50 13.30
N ASP A 63 12.87 -2.98 12.76
CA ASP A 63 13.92 -3.69 13.50
C ASP A 63 14.88 -2.74 14.22
N GLY A 64 14.88 -1.46 13.86
CA GLY A 64 15.67 -0.42 14.50
C GLY A 64 14.79 0.38 15.44
N GLN A 65 15.28 0.64 16.65
CA GLN A 65 14.68 1.63 17.55
C GLN A 65 14.58 2.95 16.78
N ALA A 66 13.39 3.27 16.24
CA ALA A 66 13.18 4.46 15.43
C ALA A 66 13.67 5.67 16.25
N PRO A 67 14.68 6.43 15.78
CA PRO A 67 15.13 7.62 16.49
C PRO A 67 14.06 8.68 16.31
N GLY A 68 13.06 8.66 17.19
CA GLY A 68 11.87 9.51 17.11
C GLY A 68 10.65 8.83 17.69
N GLN A 69 10.61 8.67 19.02
CA GLN A 69 9.35 8.42 19.74
C GLN A 69 8.40 9.64 19.74
N ASP A 70 8.74 10.71 19.03
CA ASP A 70 7.87 11.86 18.81
C ASP A 70 7.59 12.04 17.32
N CYS A 71 6.70 11.21 16.77
CA CYS A 71 5.99 11.54 15.53
C CYS A 71 4.97 12.68 15.78
N VAL A 72 5.42 13.78 16.38
CA VAL A 72 4.62 15.00 16.52
C VAL A 72 4.96 15.86 15.31
N TRP A 73 4.03 15.95 14.36
CA TRP A 73 4.11 16.93 13.28
C TRP A 73 4.13 18.33 13.91
N GLN A 74 5.29 18.95 14.00
CA GLN A 74 5.40 20.39 14.28
C GLN A 74 5.14 21.12 12.96
N GLY A 75 3.95 21.72 12.89
CA GLY A 75 3.51 22.55 11.76
C GLY A 75 4.25 23.87 11.65
#